data_AF-A0A7S1MWK2-F1
#
_entry.id   AF-A0A7S1MWK2-F1
#
_cell.length_a   1.000
_cell.length_b   1.000
_cell.length_c   1.000
_cell.angle_alpha   90.00
_cell.angle_beta   90.00
_cell.angle_gamma   90.00
#
_symmetry.space_group_name_H-M   'P 1'
#
loop_
_entity.id
_entity.type
_entity.pdbx_description
1 polymer ?
#
loop_
_entity_poly.entity_id
_entity_poly.type
_entity_poly.pdbx_seq_one_letter_code
_entity_poly.pdbx_strand_id
1 'polypeptide(L)'
;LENEAHARYIGYGGMLAESFVAVMALVAASCIEPGVYFAMNSPAALVGKDAASVAQTISTWGFVVTPEMLTQAAADVGEKTILARAGGAPTLAVGMAEILHQVVGGKALMAFWYHFAI
;
A
#
# COMPACT_ATOMS: atom_id res chain seq x y z
N LEU A 1 21.80 -25.79 -1.40
CA LEU A 1 21.32 -25.55 -2.79
C LEU A 1 22.43 -24.77 -3.48
N GLU A 2 23.12 -25.38 -4.45
CA GLU A 2 24.27 -24.76 -5.14
C GLU A 2 23.92 -24.18 -6.53
N ASN A 3 22.74 -24.51 -7.07
CA ASN A 3 22.29 -24.04 -8.40
C ASN A 3 20.74 -23.99 -8.46
N GLU A 4 20.17 -23.03 -9.19
CA GLU A 4 18.71 -22.84 -9.38
C GLU A 4 18.03 -24.08 -9.98
N ALA A 5 18.77 -24.86 -10.78
CA ALA A 5 18.30 -26.13 -11.34
C ALA A 5 17.97 -27.21 -10.27
N HIS A 6 18.43 -27.04 -9.03
CA HIS A 6 18.09 -27.94 -7.91
C HIS A 6 16.78 -27.54 -7.21
N ALA A 7 16.17 -26.41 -7.58
CA ALA A 7 14.87 -26.02 -7.06
C ALA A 7 13.78 -26.94 -7.65
N ARG A 8 12.91 -27.48 -6.80
CA ARG A 8 11.74 -28.24 -7.25
C ARG A 8 10.86 -27.34 -8.12
N TYR A 9 10.20 -27.91 -9.14
CA TYR A 9 9.30 -27.17 -10.03
C TYR A 9 8.28 -26.28 -9.29
N ILE A 10 7.76 -26.74 -8.14
CA ILE A 10 6.89 -25.93 -7.27
C ILE A 10 7.62 -24.71 -6.69
N GLY A 11 8.88 -24.86 -6.29
CA GLY A 11 9.73 -23.75 -5.83
C GLY A 11 10.06 -22.76 -6.93
N TYR A 12 10.35 -23.23 -8.15
CA TYR A 12 10.59 -22.34 -9.31
C TYR A 12 9.33 -21.57 -9.71
N GLY A 13 8.16 -22.25 -9.74
CA GLY A 13 6.87 -21.59 -9.94
C GLY A 13 6.54 -20.58 -8.85
N GLY A 14 6.86 -20.89 -7.59
CA GLY A 14 6.76 -19.96 -6.46
C GLY A 14 7.61 -18.72 -6.65
N MET A 15 8.89 -18.87 -6.99
CA MET A 15 9.81 -17.75 -7.23
C MET A 15 9.34 -16.84 -8.39
N LEU A 16 8.77 -17.42 -9.44
CA LEU A 16 8.18 -16.65 -10.55
C LEU A 16 6.92 -15.88 -10.11
N ALA A 17 6.04 -16.51 -9.33
CA ALA A 17 4.85 -15.85 -8.81
C ALA A 17 5.20 -14.71 -7.84
N GLU A 18 6.17 -14.93 -6.94
CA GLU A 18 6.69 -13.91 -6.03
C GLU A 18 7.32 -12.75 -6.80
N SER A 19 8.10 -13.03 -7.86
CA SER A 19 8.70 -11.98 -8.70
C SER A 19 7.64 -11.16 -9.44
N PHE A 20 6.57 -11.81 -9.92
CA PHE A 20 5.45 -11.11 -10.56
C PHE A 20 4.73 -10.18 -9.57
N VAL A 21 4.43 -10.67 -8.36
CA VAL A 21 3.82 -9.87 -7.29
C VAL A 21 4.73 -8.71 -6.89
N ALA A 22 6.05 -8.93 -6.83
CA ALA A 22 7.03 -7.89 -6.51
C ALA A 22 7.06 -6.77 -7.56
N VAL A 23 6.95 -7.09 -8.85
CA VAL A 23 6.85 -6.08 -9.92
C VAL A 23 5.54 -5.31 -9.80
N MET A 24 4.41 -5.98 -9.52
CA MET A 24 3.14 -5.29 -9.27
C MET A 24 3.22 -4.36 -8.05
N ALA A 25 3.90 -4.78 -6.98
CA ALA A 25 4.11 -3.96 -5.80
C ALA A 25 4.96 -2.72 -6.09
N LEU A 26 5.99 -2.84 -6.93
CA LEU A 26 6.81 -1.70 -7.36
C LEU A 26 5.98 -0.68 -8.14
N VAL A 27 5.17 -1.14 -9.09
CA VAL A 27 4.28 -0.28 -9.88
C VAL A 27 3.24 0.39 -8.98
N ALA A 28 2.59 -0.38 -8.10
CA ALA A 28 1.64 0.12 -7.11
C ALA A 28 2.26 1.21 -6.22
N ALA A 29 3.45 0.96 -5.68
CA ALA A 29 4.18 1.94 -4.86
C ALA A 29 4.52 3.23 -5.63
N SER A 30 4.79 3.14 -6.94
CA SER A 30 5.08 4.31 -7.78
C SER A 30 3.86 5.18 -8.08
N CYS A 31 2.65 4.65 -7.90
CA CYS A 31 1.40 5.37 -8.14
C CYS A 31 0.78 5.98 -6.88
N ILE A 32 1.22 5.58 -5.68
CA ILE A 32 0.71 6.13 -4.41
C ILE A 32 1.28 7.53 -4.19
N GLU A 33 0.43 8.45 -3.75
CA GLU A 33 0.87 9.80 -3.40
C GLU A 33 1.88 9.74 -2.22
N PRO A 34 3.08 10.36 -2.33
CA PRO A 34 4.16 10.17 -1.37
C PRO A 34 3.74 10.45 0.09
N GLY A 35 2.90 11.46 0.32
CA GLY A 35 2.40 11.78 1.66
C GLY A 35 1.56 10.66 2.29
N VAL A 36 0.73 9.97 1.49
CA VAL A 36 -0.07 8.82 1.93
C VAL A 36 0.83 7.61 2.18
N TYR A 37 1.82 7.37 1.32
CA TYR A 37 2.81 6.31 1.52
C TYR A 37 3.56 6.45 2.84
N PHE A 38 4.02 7.66 3.17
CA PHE A 38 4.68 7.93 4.45
C PHE A 38 3.72 7.84 5.64
N ALA A 39 2.45 8.21 5.49
CA ALA A 39 1.46 8.06 6.57
C ALA A 39 1.20 6.58 6.91
N MET A 40 1.26 5.71 5.92
CA MET A 40 1.07 4.26 6.09
C MET A 40 2.31 3.58 6.68
N ASN A 41 3.49 3.91 6.18
CA ASN A 41 4.72 3.18 6.48
C ASN A 41 5.56 3.79 7.62
N SER A 42 5.25 5.01 8.07
CA SER A 42 5.99 5.63 9.17
C SER A 42 5.54 5.11 10.54
N PRO A 43 6.47 4.92 11.49
CA PRO A 43 6.11 4.49 12.85
C PRO A 43 5.22 5.52 13.55
N ALA A 44 4.17 5.07 14.24
CA ALA A 44 3.30 5.95 15.03
C ALA A 44 4.04 6.73 16.14
N ALA A 45 5.20 6.23 16.59
CA ALA A 45 6.07 6.94 17.52
C ALA A 45 6.72 8.19 16.91
N LEU A 46 6.79 8.25 15.58
CA LEU A 46 7.52 9.28 14.82
C LEU A 46 6.56 10.28 14.18
N VAL A 47 5.39 9.83 13.70
CA VAL A 47 4.38 10.67 13.04
C VAL A 47 3.12 10.94 13.88
N GLY A 48 2.93 10.26 15.00
CA GLY A 48 1.72 10.34 15.82
C GLY A 48 0.70 9.23 15.53
N LYS A 49 -0.42 9.23 16.26
CA LYS A 49 -1.44 8.17 16.22
C LYS A 49 -2.74 8.58 15.51
N ASP A 50 -2.93 9.87 15.32
CA ASP A 50 -4.12 10.49 14.72
C ASP A 50 -3.79 11.14 13.37
N ALA A 51 -4.77 11.20 12.48
CA ALA A 51 -4.61 11.73 11.12
C ALA A 51 -4.13 13.18 11.11
N ALA A 52 -4.49 13.98 12.12
CA ALA A 52 -4.06 15.37 12.24
C ALA A 52 -2.56 15.47 12.54
N SER A 53 -2.07 14.76 13.55
CA SER A 53 -0.65 14.73 13.91
C SER A 53 0.21 14.14 12.80
N VAL A 54 -0.28 13.09 12.13
CA VAL A 54 0.43 12.47 11.00
C VAL A 54 0.52 13.42 9.83
N ALA A 55 -0.58 14.07 9.44
CA ALA A 55 -0.58 15.02 8.34
C ALA A 55 0.34 16.22 8.63
N GLN A 56 0.34 16.73 9.86
CA GLN A 56 1.22 17.83 10.27
C GLN A 56 2.71 17.45 10.23
N THR A 57 3.04 16.26 10.72
CA THR A 57 4.43 15.77 10.74
C THR A 57 4.94 15.55 9.32
N ILE A 58 4.14 14.90 8.46
CA ILE A 58 4.52 14.62 7.07
C ILE A 58 4.56 15.90 6.24
N SER A 59 3.70 16.88 6.53
CA SER A 59 3.80 18.22 5.95
C SER A 59 5.13 18.91 6.27
N THR A 60 5.69 18.66 7.47
CA THR A 60 7.02 19.17 7.85
C THR A 60 8.14 18.52 7.05
N TRP A 61 7.91 17.34 6.48
CA TRP A 61 8.87 16.66 5.59
C TRP A 61 8.80 17.15 4.13
N GLY A 62 7.91 18.11 3.84
CA GLY A 62 7.75 18.70 2.52
C GLY A 62 6.74 18.00 1.62
N PHE A 63 5.92 17.09 2.17
CA PHE A 63 4.84 16.43 1.41
C PHE A 63 3.49 17.09 1.69
N VAL A 64 2.71 17.35 0.64
CA VAL A 64 1.36 17.91 0.80
C VAL A 64 0.40 16.77 1.14
N VAL A 65 0.00 16.67 2.40
CA VAL A 65 -1.01 15.70 2.86
C VAL A 65 -1.92 16.35 3.89
N THR A 66 -3.21 16.09 3.80
CA THR A 66 -4.21 16.63 4.73
C THR A 66 -4.83 15.51 5.58
N PRO A 67 -5.33 15.83 6.79
CA PRO A 67 -6.06 14.87 7.60
C PRO A 67 -7.25 14.26 6.86
N GLU A 68 -7.96 15.08 6.08
CA GLU A 68 -9.14 14.67 5.30
C GLU A 68 -8.75 13.64 4.23
N MET A 69 -7.63 13.85 3.53
CA MET A 69 -7.11 12.88 2.57
C MET A 69 -6.82 11.53 3.22
N LEU A 70 -6.22 11.51 4.42
CA LEU A 70 -5.90 10.27 5.13
C LEU A 70 -7.16 9.54 5.60
N THR A 71 -8.16 10.27 6.10
CA THR A 71 -9.45 9.69 6.48
C THR A 71 -10.25 9.20 5.29
N GLN A 72 -10.20 9.91 4.15
CA GLN A 72 -10.87 9.51 2.94
C GLN A 72 -10.21 8.27 2.34
N ALA A 73 -8.88 8.23 2.30
CA ALA A 73 -8.14 7.04 1.86
C ALA A 73 -8.46 5.82 2.72
N ALA A 74 -8.59 5.99 4.05
CA ALA A 74 -9.03 4.91 4.93
C ALA A 74 -10.46 4.43 4.62
N ALA A 75 -11.39 5.37 4.40
CA ALA A 75 -12.76 5.05 4.03
C ALA A 75 -12.86 4.35 2.66
N ASP A 76 -12.09 4.82 1.68
CA ASP A 76 -12.07 4.31 0.31
C ASP A 76 -11.56 2.85 0.26
N VAL A 77 -10.61 2.48 1.13
CA VAL A 77 -10.13 1.09 1.26
C VAL A 77 -10.94 0.23 2.23
N GLY A 78 -11.92 0.82 2.94
CA GLY A 78 -12.81 0.12 3.87
C GLY A 78 -12.21 -0.13 5.27
N GLU A 79 -11.16 0.59 5.64
CA GLU A 79 -10.47 0.49 6.93
C GLU A 79 -10.79 1.69 7.84
N LYS A 80 -10.75 1.48 9.16
CA LYS A 80 -10.93 2.60 10.11
C LYS A 80 -9.72 3.55 10.12
N THR A 81 -8.55 3.04 9.74
CA THR A 81 -7.30 3.78 9.66
C THR A 81 -6.29 3.06 8.77
N ILE A 82 -5.54 3.84 8.00
CA ILE A 82 -4.39 3.37 7.21
C ILE A 82 -3.05 3.71 7.87
N LEU A 83 -3.09 4.39 9.03
CA LEU A 83 -1.89 4.90 9.71
C LEU A 83 -1.07 3.76 10.31
N ALA A 84 0.27 3.85 10.17
CA ALA A 84 1.23 2.91 10.76
C ALA A 84 0.98 1.42 10.43
N ARG A 85 0.33 1.13 9.30
CA ARG A 85 0.15 -0.21 8.72
C ARG A 85 1.39 -0.58 7.89
N ALA A 86 2.56 -0.57 8.52
CA ALA A 86 3.83 -0.85 7.85
C ALA A 86 3.86 -2.29 7.30
N GLY A 87 4.12 -2.43 5.99
CA GLY A 87 4.22 -3.74 5.34
C GLY A 87 4.01 -3.68 3.83
N GLY A 88 4.55 -4.68 3.14
CA GLY A 88 4.40 -4.83 1.69
C GLY A 88 2.95 -5.10 1.25
N ALA A 89 2.22 -5.95 1.98
CA ALA A 89 0.84 -6.32 1.64
C ALA A 89 -0.16 -5.15 1.80
N PRO A 90 -0.18 -4.37 2.90
CA PRO A 90 -1.08 -3.21 3.00
C PRO A 90 -0.77 -2.12 1.98
N THR A 91 0.50 -1.86 1.70
CA THR A 91 0.92 -0.88 0.68
C THR A 91 0.54 -1.34 -0.74
N LEU A 92 0.75 -2.63 -1.04
CA LEU A 92 0.31 -3.24 -2.30
C LEU A 92 -1.20 -3.14 -2.46
N ALA A 93 -1.96 -3.45 -1.41
CA ALA A 93 -3.42 -3.42 -1.44
C ALA A 93 -3.99 -2.02 -1.69
N VAL A 94 -3.42 -0.98 -1.05
CA VAL A 94 -3.81 0.42 -1.31
C VAL A 94 -3.44 0.84 -2.74
N GLY A 95 -2.23 0.52 -3.21
CA GLY A 95 -1.82 0.87 -4.56
C GLY A 95 -2.59 0.11 -5.66
N MET A 96 -2.95 -1.16 -5.43
CA MET A 96 -3.84 -1.92 -6.31
C MET A 96 -5.24 -1.32 -6.31
N ALA A 97 -5.77 -0.89 -5.16
CA ALA A 97 -7.06 -0.23 -5.08
C ALA A 97 -7.05 1.12 -5.83
N GLU A 98 -5.97 1.90 -5.73
CA GLU A 98 -5.75 3.14 -6.49
C GLU A 98 -5.67 2.91 -8.01
N ILE A 99 -4.98 1.86 -8.47
CA ILE A 99 -4.85 1.57 -9.90
C ILE A 99 -6.14 0.96 -10.45
N LEU A 100 -6.72 -0.03 -9.77
CA LEU A 100 -7.84 -0.80 -10.29
C LEU A 100 -9.16 -0.03 -10.24
N HIS A 101 -9.39 0.89 -9.30
CA HIS A 101 -10.62 1.69 -9.31
C HIS A 101 -10.72 2.59 -10.56
N GLN A 102 -9.58 3.01 -11.13
CA GLN A 102 -9.53 3.84 -12.33
C GLN A 102 -9.77 3.03 -13.62
N VAL A 103 -9.44 1.74 -13.61
CA VAL A 103 -9.52 0.86 -14.80
C VAL A 103 -10.80 0.01 -14.81
N VAL A 104 -11.27 -0.46 -13.64
CA VAL A 104 -12.44 -1.35 -13.51
C VAL A 104 -13.26 -1.04 -12.24
N GLY A 105 -14.45 -0.47 -12.44
CA GLY A 105 -15.55 -0.47 -11.46
C GLY A 105 -15.60 0.67 -10.42
N GLY A 106 -14.76 1.71 -10.54
CA GLY A 106 -14.88 2.96 -9.78
C GLY A 106 -14.61 2.83 -8.27
N LYS A 107 -14.77 3.93 -7.52
CA LYS A 107 -14.49 3.99 -6.06
C LYS A 107 -15.23 2.93 -5.24
N ALA A 108 -16.39 2.46 -5.70
CA ALA A 108 -17.19 1.45 -5.00
C ALA A 108 -16.51 0.08 -4.88
N LEU A 109 -15.57 -0.26 -5.77
CA LEU A 109 -14.83 -1.53 -5.71
C LEU A 109 -13.48 -1.42 -5.01
N MET A 110 -13.09 -0.23 -4.55
CA MET A 110 -11.77 0.02 -3.97
C MET A 110 -11.53 -0.82 -2.69
N ALA A 111 -12.53 -0.92 -1.82
CA ALA A 111 -12.51 -1.80 -0.66
C ALA A 111 -12.48 -3.31 -1.02
N PHE A 112 -13.15 -3.71 -2.12
CA PHE A 112 -13.11 -5.09 -2.60
C PHE A 112 -11.70 -5.46 -3.09
N TRP A 113 -11.07 -4.58 -3.86
CA TRP A 113 -9.71 -4.81 -4.37
C TRP A 113 -8.66 -4.77 -3.25
N TYR A 114 -8.82 -3.91 -2.24
CA TYR A 114 -7.96 -3.89 -1.07
C TYR A 114 -8.00 -5.23 -0.30
N HIS A 115 -9.19 -5.76 -0.02
CA HIS A 115 -9.35 -7.03 0.70
C HIS A 115 -8.99 -8.26 -0.14
N PHE A 116 -9.03 -8.15 -1.47
CA PHE A 116 -8.56 -9.22 -2.36
C PHE A 116 -7.02 -9.29 -2.41
N ALA A 117 -6.34 -8.16 -2.19
CA ALA A 117 -4.88 -8.05 -2.28
C ALA A 117 -4.13 -8.38 -0.97
N ILE A 118 -4.84 -8.43 0.17
CA ILE A 118 -4.33 -8.88 1.47
C ILE A 118 -4.66 -10.36 1.68
#